data_AF-A0AAD4GB45-F1
#
_entry.id   AF-A0AAD4GB45-F1
#
_cell.length_a   1.000
_cell.length_b   1.000
_cell.length_c   1.000
_cell.angle_alpha   90.00
_cell.angle_beta   90.00
_cell.angle_gamma   90.00
#
_symmetry.space_group_name_H-M   'P 1'
#
loop_
_entity.id
_entity.type
_entity.pdbx_description
1 polymer ?
#
loop_
_entity_poly.entity_id
_entity_poly.type
_entity_poly.pdbx_seq_one_letter_code
_entity_poly.pdbx_strand_id
1 'polypeptide(L)'
;MSSPLSSQLEGRPLADLTKQVSRESAIHIAGGAFGDVYKCRRHSSGSSSLVAVKSPRYFASEDPEKNQRQLELNNKILRRELGLLRRLEHSNIIPLLGVTYGFGPILAAILPWMENGTLHSFLKNKGQTLSIVERLNLVHGIGSGLEYLHSLLVFHGDLHSGNVLIDEEQNPRISDFGLSCTIGKLQPGLSYLQGLSSTNNAGAVRCAAPERLSDCKPHPSADMYSFGCMMYEVLSGDVPWKEKNDFEVIALKLMAHKPPSRPIHPAVEEEHWALMVKCWSSPKRRPSAREVVIVVQTFSSSSERGCVSHAEQLKCIAFFFFIDWSLSRKW
;
A
#
# COMPACT_ATOMS: atom_id res chain seq x y z
N MET A 1 19.82 -40.11 4.53
CA MET A 1 20.55 -38.91 4.08
C MET A 1 19.52 -37.85 3.74
N SER A 2 19.24 -36.97 4.70
CA SER A 2 18.28 -35.87 4.60
C SER A 2 18.86 -34.74 3.74
N SER A 3 18.07 -34.20 2.82
CA SER A 3 18.49 -33.16 1.88
C SER A 3 18.81 -31.83 2.58
N PRO A 4 19.71 -30.98 2.04
CA PRO A 4 20.18 -29.76 2.70
C PRO A 4 19.22 -28.55 2.65
N LEU A 5 17.96 -28.72 2.24
CA LEU A 5 17.03 -27.62 1.94
C LEU A 5 15.92 -27.39 2.99
N SER A 6 15.95 -28.10 4.12
CA SER A 6 14.91 -28.00 5.16
C SER A 6 15.28 -27.09 6.35
N SER A 7 16.36 -26.30 6.28
CA SER A 7 16.88 -25.55 7.44
C SER A 7 16.90 -24.02 7.29
N GLN A 8 16.10 -23.40 6.40
CA GLN A 8 16.06 -21.93 6.22
C GLN A 8 14.67 -21.27 6.32
N LEU A 9 13.65 -21.92 6.91
CA LEU A 9 12.29 -21.33 6.98
C LEU A 9 11.63 -21.35 8.38
N GLU A 10 12.42 -21.34 9.45
CA GLU A 10 11.90 -20.98 10.79
C GLU A 10 11.95 -19.46 10.96
N GLY A 11 10.88 -18.77 10.57
CA GLY A 11 10.73 -17.34 10.82
C GLY A 11 10.82 -17.02 12.32
N ARG A 12 11.39 -15.85 12.66
CA ARG A 12 11.56 -15.36 14.05
C ARG A 12 10.28 -15.60 14.89
N PRO A 13 10.37 -16.11 16.12
CA PRO A 13 9.19 -16.24 16.99
C PRO A 13 8.49 -14.89 17.15
N LEU A 14 7.15 -14.88 17.13
CA LEU A 14 6.38 -13.66 17.42
C LEU A 14 6.65 -13.26 18.88
N ALA A 15 7.19 -12.07 19.08
CA ALA A 15 7.41 -11.55 20.42
C ALA A 15 6.06 -11.17 21.06
N ASP A 16 5.70 -11.84 22.16
CA ASP A 16 4.60 -11.39 23.03
C ASP A 16 5.10 -10.23 23.90
N LEU A 17 4.55 -9.04 23.65
CA LEU A 17 4.91 -7.80 24.32
C LEU A 17 3.78 -7.30 25.23
N THR A 18 2.83 -8.17 25.61
CA THR A 18 1.65 -7.78 26.41
C THR A 18 2.03 -7.05 27.70
N LYS A 19 3.08 -7.50 28.38
CA LYS A 19 3.57 -6.88 29.63
C LYS A 19 4.41 -5.62 29.42
N GLN A 20 4.73 -5.27 28.17
CA GLN A 20 5.58 -4.14 27.81
C GLN A 20 4.81 -2.98 27.20
N VAL A 21 3.49 -3.09 27.00
CA VAL A 21 2.70 -2.08 26.29
C VAL A 21 1.59 -1.53 27.19
N SER A 22 1.47 -0.20 27.23
CA SER A 22 0.40 0.52 27.92
C SER A 22 -0.31 1.48 26.96
N ARG A 23 -1.64 1.58 27.03
CA ARG A 23 -2.41 2.54 26.25
C ARG A 23 -2.09 3.98 26.66
N GLU A 24 -1.96 4.90 25.70
CA GLU A 24 -1.95 6.33 26.01
C GLU A 24 -3.36 6.92 26.10
N SER A 25 -4.33 6.30 25.43
CA SER A 25 -5.75 6.66 25.47
C SER A 25 -6.65 5.44 25.54
N ALA A 26 -7.81 5.58 26.19
CA ALA A 26 -8.84 4.55 26.21
C ALA A 26 -9.55 4.40 24.85
N ILE A 27 -9.54 5.46 24.03
CA ILE A 27 -10.24 5.51 22.75
C ILE A 27 -9.23 5.23 21.62
N HIS A 28 -9.67 4.45 20.63
CA HIS A 28 -8.88 4.25 19.41
C HIS A 28 -8.78 5.57 18.63
N ILE A 29 -7.62 5.81 18.04
CA ILE A 29 -7.29 7.05 17.33
C ILE A 29 -7.63 6.98 15.84
N ALA A 30 -7.78 5.77 15.31
CA ALA A 30 -8.20 5.52 13.94
C ALA A 30 -8.97 4.19 13.87
N GLY A 31 -10.00 4.15 13.04
CA GLY A 31 -10.69 2.93 12.63
C GLY A 31 -10.48 2.72 11.14
N GLY A 32 -9.73 1.68 10.77
CA GLY A 32 -9.59 1.24 9.38
C GLY A 32 -10.64 0.19 9.01
N ALA A 33 -10.59 -0.30 7.77
CA ALA A 33 -11.51 -1.36 7.32
C ALA A 33 -11.36 -2.69 8.08
N PHE A 34 -10.19 -2.93 8.70
CA PHE A 34 -9.84 -4.22 9.30
C PHE A 34 -9.62 -4.18 10.82
N GLY A 35 -9.73 -3.02 11.47
CA GLY A 35 -9.53 -2.94 12.91
C GLY A 35 -9.40 -1.54 13.50
N ASP A 36 -9.34 -1.52 14.82
CA ASP A 36 -9.12 -0.32 15.62
C ASP A 36 -7.62 -0.19 15.92
N VAL A 37 -7.10 1.04 15.79
CA VAL A 37 -5.71 1.37 16.05
C VAL A 37 -5.61 2.22 17.31
N TYR A 38 -4.78 1.79 18.25
CA TYR A 38 -4.54 2.47 19.52
C TYR A 38 -3.12 3.02 19.56
N LYS A 39 -2.98 4.29 19.95
CA LYS A 39 -1.68 4.86 20.32
C LYS A 39 -1.29 4.34 21.70
N CYS A 40 -0.13 3.69 21.76
CA CYS A 40 0.38 3.07 22.98
C CYS A 40 1.84 3.43 23.20
N ARG A 41 2.31 3.22 24.42
CA ARG A 41 3.71 3.33 24.80
C ARG A 41 4.26 1.94 25.09
N ARG A 42 5.38 1.60 24.46
CA ARG A 42 6.15 0.40 24.76
C ARG A 42 7.29 0.74 25.71
N HIS A 43 7.47 -0.07 26.73
CA HIS A 43 8.52 0.05 27.75
C HIS A 43 9.56 -1.05 27.53
N SER A 44 10.83 -0.68 27.32
CA SER A 44 11.93 -1.63 27.16
C SER A 44 13.16 -1.12 27.89
N SER A 45 13.67 -1.88 28.87
CA SER A 45 14.99 -1.74 29.51
C SER A 45 15.57 -0.32 29.58
N GLY A 46 14.83 0.65 30.13
CA GLY A 46 15.28 2.04 30.31
C GLY A 46 14.89 3.04 29.22
N SER A 47 14.17 2.62 28.17
CA SER A 47 13.62 3.48 27.13
C SER A 47 12.11 3.24 26.95
N SER A 48 11.41 4.28 26.50
CA SER A 48 10.01 4.19 26.10
C SER A 48 9.84 4.72 24.69
N SER A 49 9.10 4.00 23.86
CA SER A 49 8.81 4.41 22.48
C SER A 49 7.32 4.35 22.20
N LEU A 50 6.84 5.20 21.29
CA LEU A 50 5.47 5.14 20.82
C LEU A 50 5.30 3.95 19.86
N VAL A 51 4.17 3.26 19.99
CA VAL A 51 3.78 2.14 19.13
C VAL A 51 2.30 2.23 18.77
N ALA A 52 1.94 1.68 17.62
CA ALA A 52 0.56 1.47 17.22
C ALA A 52 0.15 0.03 17.55
N VAL A 53 -1.00 -0.14 18.22
CA VAL A 53 -1.61 -1.46 18.44
C VAL A 53 -2.83 -1.58 17.53
N LYS A 54 -2.76 -2.44 16.51
CA LYS A 54 -3.86 -2.74 15.57
C LYS A 54 -4.60 -3.98 16.07
N SER A 55 -5.85 -3.79 16.49
CA SER A 55 -6.73 -4.84 17.00
C SER A 55 -7.89 -5.08 16.04
N PRO A 56 -8.18 -6.32 15.62
CA PRO A 56 -9.32 -6.57 14.74
C PRO A 56 -10.64 -6.24 15.45
N ARG A 57 -11.52 -5.54 14.72
CA ARG A 57 -12.79 -5.11 15.29
C ARG A 57 -13.73 -6.30 15.50
N TYR A 58 -14.38 -6.32 16.66
CA TYR A 58 -15.34 -7.33 17.03
C TYR A 58 -16.67 -6.67 17.42
N PHE A 59 -17.76 -7.13 16.81
CA PHE A 59 -19.10 -6.63 17.08
C PHE A 59 -19.92 -7.76 17.70
N ALA A 60 -20.14 -7.67 19.00
CA ALA A 60 -20.97 -8.63 19.70
C ALA A 60 -22.39 -8.62 19.12
N SER A 61 -22.87 -9.80 18.76
CA SER A 61 -24.24 -10.08 18.35
C SER A 61 -24.91 -10.93 19.42
N GLU A 62 -26.25 -10.90 19.51
CA GLU A 62 -27.00 -11.80 20.39
C GLU A 62 -26.88 -13.28 19.95
N ASP A 63 -26.63 -13.51 18.66
CA ASP A 63 -26.38 -14.82 18.05
C ASP A 63 -24.95 -15.33 18.34
N PRO A 64 -24.79 -16.38 19.16
CA PRO A 64 -23.48 -16.95 19.49
C PRO A 64 -22.75 -17.57 18.29
N GLU A 65 -23.48 -18.13 17.31
CA GLU A 65 -22.86 -18.70 16.11
C GLU A 65 -22.23 -17.60 15.25
N LYS A 66 -22.93 -16.48 15.10
CA LYS A 66 -22.41 -15.32 14.38
C LYS A 66 -21.15 -14.75 15.03
N ASN A 67 -21.14 -14.68 16.36
CA ASN A 67 -19.97 -14.28 17.15
C ASN A 67 -18.77 -15.22 16.91
N GLN A 68 -19.00 -16.53 16.99
CA GLN A 68 -17.97 -17.53 16.78
C GLN A 68 -17.39 -17.46 15.35
N ARG A 69 -18.25 -17.36 14.33
CA ARG A 69 -17.83 -17.22 12.92
C ARG A 69 -17.01 -15.94 12.72
N GLN A 70 -17.37 -14.83 13.36
CA GLN A 70 -16.60 -13.58 13.29
C GLN A 70 -15.22 -13.73 13.94
N LEU A 71 -15.13 -14.35 15.12
CA LEU A 71 -13.85 -14.59 15.80
C LEU A 71 -12.93 -15.50 14.98
N GLU A 72 -13.46 -16.56 14.38
CA GLU A 72 -12.70 -17.47 13.52
C GLU A 72 -12.17 -16.76 12.28
N LEU A 73 -13.01 -15.97 11.61
CA LEU A 73 -12.63 -15.19 10.43
C LEU A 73 -11.54 -14.17 10.78
N ASN A 74 -11.73 -13.37 11.83
CA ASN A 74 -10.77 -12.37 12.27
C ASN A 74 -9.43 -13.00 12.66
N ASN A 75 -9.45 -14.12 13.41
CA ASN A 75 -8.23 -14.86 13.75
C ASN A 75 -7.51 -15.39 12.50
N LYS A 76 -8.26 -15.89 11.50
CA LYS A 76 -7.69 -16.39 10.26
C LYS A 76 -7.02 -15.28 9.45
N ILE A 77 -7.65 -14.11 9.34
CA ILE A 77 -7.10 -12.93 8.65
C ILE A 77 -5.85 -12.46 9.38
N LEU A 78 -5.94 -12.23 10.69
CA LEU A 78 -4.83 -11.74 11.50
C LEU A 78 -3.62 -12.67 11.45
N ARG A 79 -3.81 -13.99 11.58
CA ARG A 79 -2.69 -14.95 11.51
C ARG A 79 -1.99 -14.92 10.15
N ARG A 80 -2.73 -14.69 9.06
CA ARG A 80 -2.15 -14.55 7.72
C ARG A 80 -1.34 -13.26 7.63
N GLU A 81 -1.90 -12.13 8.05
CA GLU A 81 -1.23 -10.83 8.05
C GLU A 81 0.06 -10.88 8.90
N LEU A 82 -0.02 -11.36 10.14
CA LEU A 82 1.14 -11.53 11.03
C LEU A 82 2.18 -12.49 10.45
N GLY A 83 1.74 -13.61 9.87
CA GLY A 83 2.63 -14.59 9.25
C GLY A 83 3.40 -14.03 8.06
N LEU A 84 2.79 -13.11 7.32
CA LEU A 84 3.40 -12.40 6.20
C LEU A 84 4.33 -11.28 6.70
N LEU A 85 3.83 -10.34 7.51
CA LEU A 85 4.61 -9.20 8.03
C LEU A 85 5.88 -9.63 8.76
N ARG A 86 5.83 -10.75 9.50
CA ARG A 86 7.00 -11.30 10.21
C ARG A 86 8.17 -11.69 9.30
N ARG A 87 7.92 -11.87 8.00
CA ARG A 87 8.93 -12.25 6.99
C ARG A 87 9.36 -11.08 6.11
N LEU A 88 8.73 -9.91 6.26
CA LEU A 88 9.04 -8.74 5.46
C LEU A 88 10.02 -7.85 6.22
N GLU A 89 11.09 -7.47 5.53
CA GLU A 89 12.14 -6.62 6.05
C GLU A 89 12.62 -5.70 4.92
N HIS A 90 12.13 -4.46 4.97
CA HIS A 90 12.45 -3.42 3.99
C HIS A 90 12.11 -2.05 4.59
N SER A 91 12.89 -1.01 4.26
CA SER A 91 12.71 0.35 4.80
C SER A 91 11.33 0.93 4.48
N ASN A 92 10.80 0.66 3.29
CA ASN A 92 9.48 1.13 2.84
C ASN A 92 8.32 0.17 3.12
N ILE A 93 8.49 -0.81 4.02
CA ILE A 93 7.43 -1.69 4.51
C ILE A 93 7.31 -1.51 6.03
N ILE A 94 6.08 -1.49 6.55
CA ILE A 94 5.85 -1.43 8.00
C ILE A 94 6.41 -2.69 8.69
N PRO A 95 7.35 -2.58 9.65
CA PRO A 95 7.84 -3.76 10.37
C PRO A 95 6.85 -4.18 11.45
N LEU A 96 6.82 -5.48 11.75
CA LEU A 96 6.10 -6.04 12.89
C LEU A 96 7.02 -6.08 14.12
N LEU A 97 6.66 -5.35 15.18
CA LEU A 97 7.44 -5.34 16.43
C LEU A 97 7.12 -6.54 17.32
N GLY A 98 5.87 -7.00 17.30
CA GLY A 98 5.38 -8.08 18.14
C GLY A 98 3.86 -8.14 18.18
N VAL A 99 3.34 -8.82 19.19
CA VAL A 99 1.90 -9.01 19.40
C VAL A 99 1.53 -8.75 20.87
N THR A 100 0.25 -8.45 21.12
CA THR A 100 -0.27 -8.23 22.49
C THR A 100 -1.69 -8.73 22.64
N TYR A 101 -2.03 -9.13 23.87
CA TYR A 101 -3.40 -9.40 24.30
C TYR A 101 -4.01 -8.16 24.99
N GLY A 102 -5.31 -8.22 25.29
CA GLY A 102 -6.01 -7.19 26.08
C GLY A 102 -6.61 -6.02 25.28
N PHE A 103 -6.50 -6.03 23.96
CA PHE A 103 -7.08 -5.02 23.04
C PHE A 103 -8.36 -5.47 22.33
N GLY A 104 -8.94 -6.56 22.80
CA GLY A 104 -10.13 -7.18 22.23
C GLY A 104 -10.19 -8.67 22.60
N PRO A 105 -11.14 -9.41 22.02
CA PRO A 105 -11.28 -10.85 22.27
C PRO A 105 -10.18 -11.68 21.60
N ILE A 106 -9.40 -11.09 20.70
CA ILE A 106 -8.32 -11.76 19.98
C ILE A 106 -7.02 -10.97 20.07
N LEU A 107 -5.94 -11.60 19.61
CA LEU A 107 -4.59 -11.04 19.55
C LEU A 107 -4.58 -9.71 18.74
N ALA A 108 -3.69 -8.79 19.09
CA ALA A 108 -3.46 -7.55 18.35
C ALA A 108 -1.99 -7.46 17.88
N ALA A 109 -1.77 -6.78 16.76
CA ALA A 109 -0.45 -6.53 16.20
C ALA A 109 0.16 -5.25 16.79
N ILE A 110 1.47 -5.27 17.09
CA ILE A 110 2.22 -4.08 17.50
C ILE A 110 3.13 -3.65 16.36
N LEU A 111 2.95 -2.41 15.92
CA LEU A 111 3.69 -1.76 14.84
C LEU A 111 4.36 -0.47 15.38
N PRO A 112 5.40 0.06 14.73
CA PRO A 112 5.90 1.39 15.07
C PRO A 112 4.79 2.43 14.88
N TRP A 113 4.79 3.44 15.75
CA TRP A 113 3.93 4.60 15.58
C TRP A 113 4.46 5.48 14.44
N MET A 114 3.58 5.92 13.55
CA MET A 114 3.93 6.73 12.38
C MET A 114 3.45 8.16 12.61
N GLU A 115 4.37 9.05 12.95
CA GLU A 115 4.04 10.40 13.44
C GLU A 115 3.30 11.26 12.42
N ASN A 116 3.56 11.06 11.14
CA ASN A 116 2.92 11.80 10.05
C ASN A 116 1.64 11.10 9.54
N GLY A 117 1.21 9.99 10.17
CA GLY A 117 -0.05 9.31 9.86
C GLY A 117 -0.06 8.61 8.50
N THR A 118 -1.23 8.54 7.87
CA THR A 118 -1.39 7.99 6.52
C THR A 118 -0.92 8.99 5.47
N LEU A 119 -0.45 8.52 4.32
CA LEU A 119 -0.07 9.35 3.17
C LEU A 119 -1.24 10.27 2.77
N HIS A 120 -2.48 9.78 2.82
CA HIS A 120 -3.67 10.58 2.53
C HIS A 120 -3.77 11.81 3.46
N SER A 121 -3.71 11.60 4.77
CA SER A 121 -3.77 12.69 5.77
C SER A 121 -2.55 13.59 5.69
N PHE A 122 -1.37 13.02 5.43
CA PHE A 122 -0.12 13.75 5.26
C PHE A 122 -0.18 14.71 4.07
N LEU A 123 -0.62 14.24 2.90
CA LEU A 123 -0.77 15.08 1.70
C LEU A 123 -1.85 16.15 1.88
N LYS A 124 -2.94 15.84 2.58
CA LYS A 124 -3.97 16.84 2.89
C LYS A 124 -3.43 17.99 3.76
N ASN A 125 -2.55 17.67 4.71
CA ASN A 125 -2.04 18.63 5.70
C ASN A 125 -0.78 19.38 5.22
N LYS A 126 0.15 18.68 4.57
CA LYS A 126 1.47 19.21 4.16
C LYS A 126 1.68 19.22 2.65
N GLY A 127 0.78 18.65 1.85
CA GLY A 127 1.00 18.48 0.41
C GLY A 127 1.35 19.78 -0.30
N GLN A 128 0.63 20.88 -0.01
CA GLN A 128 0.88 22.18 -0.64
C GLN A 128 2.30 22.74 -0.41
N THR A 129 2.99 22.32 0.65
CA THR A 129 4.35 22.78 0.98
C THR A 129 5.44 21.84 0.50
N LEU A 130 5.11 20.62 0.04
CA LEU A 130 6.09 19.67 -0.46
C LEU A 130 6.64 20.10 -1.81
N SER A 131 7.97 20.17 -1.88
CA SER A 131 8.71 20.30 -3.14
C SER A 131 8.50 19.07 -4.04
N ILE A 132 8.81 19.24 -5.33
CA ILE A 132 8.77 18.13 -6.28
C ILE A 132 9.73 17.00 -5.89
N VAL A 133 10.91 17.33 -5.34
CA VAL A 133 11.90 16.34 -4.87
C VAL A 133 11.33 15.50 -3.73
N GLU A 134 10.72 16.13 -2.73
CA GLU A 134 10.08 15.41 -1.62
C GLU A 134 8.94 14.51 -2.10
N ARG A 135 8.13 14.99 -3.06
CA ARG A 135 7.06 14.19 -3.68
C ARG A 135 7.63 13.00 -4.46
N LEU A 136 8.70 13.19 -5.22
CA LEU A 136 9.37 12.10 -5.95
C LEU A 136 10.01 11.09 -5.00
N ASN A 137 10.55 11.52 -3.86
CA ASN A 137 11.05 10.62 -2.82
C ASN A 137 9.93 9.74 -2.23
N LEU A 138 8.73 10.31 -2.00
CA LEU A 138 7.56 9.53 -1.60
C LEU A 138 7.18 8.51 -2.68
N VAL A 139 7.09 8.91 -3.95
CA VAL A 139 6.78 8.00 -5.07
C VAL A 139 7.83 6.90 -5.19
N HIS A 140 9.11 7.24 -5.07
CA HIS A 140 10.23 6.31 -5.14
C HIS A 140 10.18 5.28 -4.02
N GLY A 141 10.01 5.72 -2.77
CA GLY A 141 9.93 4.82 -1.62
C GLY A 141 8.76 3.84 -1.71
N ILE A 142 7.59 4.30 -2.18
CA ILE A 142 6.44 3.42 -2.44
C ILE A 142 6.77 2.40 -3.53
N GLY A 143 7.41 2.83 -4.63
CA GLY A 143 7.84 1.93 -5.71
C GLY A 143 8.85 0.89 -5.23
N SER A 144 9.81 1.30 -4.41
CA SER A 144 10.83 0.45 -3.79
C SER A 144 10.21 -0.63 -2.89
N GLY A 145 9.22 -0.23 -2.07
CA GLY A 145 8.44 -1.18 -1.28
C GLY A 145 7.70 -2.21 -2.14
N LEU A 146 7.09 -1.80 -3.25
CA LEU A 146 6.44 -2.72 -4.18
C LEU A 146 7.43 -3.64 -4.90
N GLU A 147 8.58 -3.13 -5.32
CA GLU A 147 9.63 -3.94 -5.94
C GLU A 147 10.06 -5.06 -5.00
N TYR A 148 10.30 -4.74 -3.74
CA TYR A 148 10.60 -5.71 -2.71
C TYR A 148 9.49 -6.77 -2.56
N LEU A 149 8.22 -6.35 -2.40
CA LEU A 149 7.10 -7.29 -2.27
C LEU A 149 6.96 -8.21 -3.49
N HIS A 150 7.02 -7.65 -4.69
CA HIS A 150 6.88 -8.39 -5.94
C HIS A 150 8.03 -9.37 -6.15
N SER A 151 9.25 -9.03 -5.71
CA SER A 151 10.40 -9.95 -5.72
C SER A 151 10.17 -11.20 -4.85
N LEU A 152 9.34 -11.09 -3.82
CA LEU A 152 8.94 -12.18 -2.92
C LEU A 152 7.62 -12.84 -3.34
N LEU A 153 7.08 -12.50 -4.52
CA LEU A 153 5.77 -12.93 -5.01
C LEU A 153 4.63 -12.62 -4.03
N VAL A 154 4.76 -11.51 -3.30
CA VAL A 154 3.72 -10.93 -2.45
C VAL A 154 3.06 -9.79 -3.21
N PHE A 155 1.75 -9.85 -3.36
CA PHE A 155 0.95 -8.80 -3.99
C PHE A 155 0.07 -8.15 -2.93
N HIS A 156 0.10 -6.82 -2.89
CA HIS A 156 -0.58 -6.06 -1.85
C HIS A 156 -2.10 -6.20 -1.97
N GLY A 157 -2.64 -5.98 -3.18
CA GLY A 157 -4.03 -6.25 -3.54
C GLY A 157 -5.05 -5.18 -3.13
N ASP A 158 -4.67 -4.25 -2.25
CA ASP A 158 -5.47 -3.10 -1.79
C ASP A 158 -4.60 -1.85 -1.52
N LEU A 159 -3.76 -1.50 -2.48
CA LEU A 159 -2.82 -0.40 -2.31
C LEU A 159 -3.50 0.95 -2.59
N HIS A 160 -3.44 1.86 -1.62
CA HIS A 160 -3.90 3.25 -1.75
C HIS A 160 -3.25 4.12 -0.66
N SER A 161 -3.42 5.43 -0.71
CA SER A 161 -2.81 6.41 0.21
C SER A 161 -3.24 6.27 1.68
N GLY A 162 -4.32 5.53 1.96
CA GLY A 162 -4.72 5.17 3.32
C GLY A 162 -3.90 4.02 3.91
N ASN A 163 -3.34 3.17 3.05
CA ASN A 163 -2.53 2.00 3.41
C ASN A 163 -1.02 2.26 3.30
N VAL A 164 -0.61 3.50 3.02
CA VAL A 164 0.79 3.95 3.14
C VAL A 164 0.89 4.86 4.35
N LEU A 165 1.79 4.56 5.27
CA LEU A 165 2.07 5.38 6.45
C LEU A 165 3.36 6.18 6.25
N ILE A 166 3.46 7.34 6.89
CA ILE A 166 4.61 8.24 6.79
C ILE A 166 5.31 8.31 8.15
N ASP A 167 6.59 7.95 8.20
CA ASP A 167 7.39 8.03 9.42
C ASP A 167 7.85 9.46 9.74
N GLU A 168 8.59 9.64 10.83
CA GLU A 168 9.00 10.96 11.33
C GLU A 168 9.91 11.71 10.32
N GLU A 169 10.75 10.98 9.59
CA GLU A 169 11.62 11.50 8.53
C GLU A 169 10.92 11.61 7.16
N GLN A 170 9.60 11.51 7.12
CA GLN A 170 8.78 11.61 5.90
C GLN A 170 8.99 10.47 4.89
N ASN A 171 9.50 9.32 5.31
CA ASN A 171 9.60 8.16 4.44
C ASN A 171 8.28 7.37 4.40
N PRO A 172 7.88 6.88 3.21
CA PRO A 172 6.67 6.10 3.07
C PRO A 172 6.91 4.63 3.46
N ARG A 173 5.92 4.04 4.13
CA ARG A 173 5.90 2.63 4.55
C ARG A 173 4.56 2.01 4.18
N ILE A 174 4.59 1.03 3.27
CA ILE A 174 3.39 0.27 2.89
C ILE A 174 2.94 -0.57 4.09
N SER A 175 1.63 -0.56 4.34
CA SER A 175 0.98 -1.18 5.49
C SER A 175 -0.35 -1.83 5.09
N ASP A 176 -0.96 -2.53 6.04
CA ASP A 176 -2.26 -3.21 5.88
C ASP A 176 -2.28 -4.34 4.84
N PHE A 177 -1.70 -5.48 5.23
CA PHE A 177 -1.60 -6.66 4.38
C PHE A 177 -2.79 -7.61 4.55
N GLY A 178 -3.91 -7.14 5.12
CA GLY A 178 -5.11 -7.95 5.39
C GLY A 178 -5.71 -8.61 4.14
N LEU A 179 -5.49 -8.00 2.96
CA LEU A 179 -5.93 -8.50 1.65
C LEU A 179 -4.79 -9.03 0.77
N SER A 180 -3.56 -9.07 1.28
CA SER A 180 -2.40 -9.50 0.49
C SER A 180 -2.39 -10.99 0.21
N CYS A 181 -1.80 -11.37 -0.91
CA CYS A 181 -1.72 -12.76 -1.37
C CYS A 181 -0.26 -13.14 -1.72
N THR A 182 0.09 -14.41 -1.51
CA THR A 182 1.36 -14.99 -1.95
C THR A 182 1.08 -16.10 -2.97
N ILE A 183 1.79 -16.12 -4.09
CA ILE A 183 1.69 -17.22 -5.06
C ILE A 183 2.10 -18.54 -4.38
N GLY A 184 1.29 -19.60 -4.57
CA GLY A 184 1.57 -20.96 -4.05
C GLY A 184 0.74 -21.39 -2.84
N LYS A 185 0.04 -20.45 -2.19
CA LYS A 185 -1.04 -20.75 -1.22
C LYS A 185 -2.34 -20.19 -1.77
N LEU A 186 -2.87 -20.86 -2.80
CA LEU A 186 -4.24 -20.65 -3.29
C LEU A 186 -5.22 -20.95 -2.15
N GLN A 187 -5.50 -19.96 -1.33
CA GLN A 187 -6.74 -19.91 -0.57
C GLN A 187 -7.44 -18.61 -0.98
N PRO A 188 -8.78 -18.65 -1.19
CA PRO A 188 -9.52 -17.47 -1.60
C PRO A 188 -9.16 -16.30 -0.68
N GLY A 189 -8.68 -15.20 -1.26
CA GLY A 189 -8.62 -13.92 -0.57
C GLY A 189 -10.04 -13.57 -0.12
N LEU A 190 -10.18 -12.79 0.96
CA LEU A 190 -11.46 -12.13 1.21
C LEU A 190 -11.86 -11.38 -0.07
N SER A 191 -13.15 -11.38 -0.39
CA SER A 191 -13.62 -10.62 -1.54
C SER A 191 -13.25 -9.15 -1.30
N TYR A 192 -12.69 -8.50 -2.31
CA TYR A 192 -12.41 -7.06 -2.30
C TYR A 192 -13.67 -6.27 -1.87
N LEU A 193 -14.85 -6.77 -2.24
CA LEU A 193 -16.16 -6.23 -1.89
C LEU A 193 -16.52 -6.36 -0.39
N GLN A 194 -16.01 -7.34 0.36
CA GLN A 194 -16.22 -7.42 1.81
C GLN A 194 -15.46 -6.33 2.58
N GLY A 195 -14.37 -5.79 2.01
CA GLY A 195 -13.62 -4.67 2.58
C GLY A 195 -14.22 -3.29 2.32
N LEU A 196 -15.03 -3.14 1.27
CA LEU A 196 -15.64 -1.86 0.85
C LEU A 196 -16.78 -1.37 1.76
N SER A 197 -17.29 -2.20 2.68
CA SER A 197 -18.37 -1.82 3.61
C SER A 197 -17.93 -0.91 4.77
N SER A 198 -16.67 -0.50 4.83
CA SER A 198 -16.17 0.39 5.88
C SER A 198 -16.10 1.84 5.38
N THR A 199 -16.78 2.73 6.09
CA THR A 199 -17.00 4.16 5.80
C THR A 199 -15.75 5.04 5.71
N ASN A 200 -14.54 4.46 5.79
CA ASN A 200 -13.25 5.16 5.72
C ASN A 200 -12.38 4.76 4.52
N ASN A 201 -12.90 4.00 3.55
CA ASN A 201 -12.17 3.55 2.36
C ASN A 201 -12.09 4.59 1.22
N ALA A 202 -12.02 5.88 1.56
CA ALA A 202 -11.85 6.94 0.58
C ALA A 202 -10.54 6.73 -0.19
N GLY A 203 -10.62 6.11 -1.37
CA GLY A 203 -9.46 5.83 -2.22
C GLY A 203 -9.33 4.38 -2.69
N ALA A 204 -9.88 3.39 -1.99
CA ALA A 204 -9.72 1.98 -2.36
C ALA A 204 -10.30 1.69 -3.76
N VAL A 205 -11.57 2.04 -3.99
CA VAL A 205 -12.24 1.86 -5.30
C VAL A 205 -11.52 2.64 -6.40
N ARG A 206 -11.01 3.82 -6.09
CA ARG A 206 -10.29 4.71 -7.02
C ARG A 206 -8.93 4.15 -7.40
N CYS A 207 -8.22 3.50 -6.49
CA CYS A 207 -6.91 2.90 -6.78
C CYS A 207 -6.99 1.46 -7.29
N ALA A 208 -8.13 0.78 -7.14
CA ALA A 208 -8.27 -0.59 -7.64
C ALA A 208 -8.26 -0.67 -9.17
N ALA A 209 -7.49 -1.62 -9.68
CA ALA A 209 -7.45 -1.93 -11.11
C ALA A 209 -8.81 -2.46 -11.61
N PRO A 210 -9.20 -2.22 -12.87
CA PRO A 210 -10.46 -2.71 -13.42
C PRO A 210 -10.64 -4.23 -13.22
N GLU A 211 -9.59 -5.01 -13.45
CA GLU A 211 -9.63 -6.46 -13.27
C GLU A 211 -9.81 -6.90 -11.82
N ARG A 212 -9.47 -6.05 -10.83
CA ARG A 212 -9.71 -6.32 -9.40
C ARG A 212 -11.15 -6.09 -8.98
N LEU A 213 -11.86 -5.25 -9.73
CA LEU A 213 -13.29 -5.00 -9.53
C LEU A 213 -14.13 -6.15 -10.12
N SER A 214 -13.63 -6.83 -11.16
CA SER A 214 -14.28 -7.99 -11.79
C SER A 214 -13.82 -9.34 -11.24
N ASP A 215 -12.54 -9.49 -10.90
CA ASP A 215 -11.92 -10.71 -10.34
C ASP A 215 -11.33 -10.40 -8.96
N CYS A 216 -11.49 -11.33 -8.01
CA CYS A 216 -11.05 -11.16 -6.63
C CYS A 216 -9.57 -11.50 -6.39
N LYS A 217 -8.81 -11.93 -7.39
CA LYS A 217 -7.42 -12.35 -7.20
C LYS A 217 -6.43 -11.17 -7.28
N PRO A 218 -5.59 -10.94 -6.24
CA PRO A 218 -4.48 -10.01 -6.33
C PRO A 218 -3.45 -10.46 -7.39
N HIS A 219 -2.85 -9.49 -8.09
CA HIS A 219 -1.88 -9.71 -9.16
C HIS A 219 -0.89 -8.52 -9.18
N PRO A 220 0.39 -8.71 -9.53
CA PRO A 220 1.38 -7.62 -9.50
C PRO A 220 0.97 -6.47 -10.41
N SER A 221 0.42 -6.75 -11.61
CA SER A 221 -0.08 -5.69 -12.51
C SER A 221 -1.19 -4.85 -11.88
N ALA A 222 -1.99 -5.40 -10.96
CA ALA A 222 -3.04 -4.66 -10.28
C ALA A 222 -2.45 -3.68 -9.26
N ASP A 223 -1.42 -4.09 -8.51
CA ASP A 223 -0.67 -3.18 -7.63
C ASP A 223 -0.04 -2.04 -8.45
N MET A 224 0.42 -2.32 -9.67
CA MET A 224 1.01 -1.29 -10.55
C MET A 224 -0.01 -0.26 -11.05
N TYR A 225 -1.27 -0.67 -11.23
CA TYR A 225 -2.35 0.29 -11.49
C TYR A 225 -2.58 1.21 -10.28
N SER A 226 -2.62 0.62 -9.08
CA SER A 226 -2.76 1.34 -7.82
C SER A 226 -1.57 2.29 -7.58
N PHE A 227 -0.36 1.89 -7.96
CA PHE A 227 0.83 2.74 -7.95
C PHE A 227 0.64 3.99 -8.81
N GLY A 228 0.09 3.86 -10.02
CA GLY A 228 -0.24 5.02 -10.87
C GLY A 228 -1.21 5.98 -10.18
N CYS A 229 -2.21 5.47 -9.45
CA CYS A 229 -3.13 6.29 -8.68
C CYS A 229 -2.47 7.00 -7.49
N MET A 230 -1.53 6.35 -6.79
CA MET A 230 -0.76 6.99 -5.72
C MET A 230 0.20 8.05 -6.26
N MET A 231 0.87 7.77 -7.39
CA MET A 231 1.71 8.77 -8.05
C MET A 231 0.89 10.01 -8.46
N TYR A 232 -0.35 9.82 -8.92
CA TYR A 232 -1.27 10.92 -9.18
C TYR A 232 -1.54 11.73 -7.92
N GLU A 233 -1.91 11.07 -6.82
CA GLU A 233 -2.22 11.75 -5.55
C GLU A 233 -1.02 12.49 -4.98
N VAL A 234 0.16 11.86 -5.01
CA VAL A 234 1.41 12.45 -4.50
C VAL A 234 1.91 13.60 -5.36
N LEU A 235 1.78 13.56 -6.70
CA LEU A 235 2.30 14.63 -7.55
C LEU A 235 1.31 15.78 -7.75
N SER A 236 0.02 15.48 -7.85
CA SER A 236 -1.01 16.51 -8.01
C SER A 236 -1.50 17.08 -6.67
N GLY A 237 -1.37 16.32 -5.57
CA GLY A 237 -2.05 16.66 -4.32
C GLY A 237 -3.57 16.51 -4.37
N ASP A 238 -4.11 15.85 -5.40
CA ASP A 238 -5.54 15.59 -5.57
C ASP A 238 -5.84 14.11 -5.78
N VAL A 239 -7.07 13.70 -5.50
CA VAL A 239 -7.48 12.29 -5.64
C VAL A 239 -7.96 11.97 -7.06
N PRO A 240 -7.65 10.78 -7.61
CA PRO A 240 -8.17 10.36 -8.90
C PRO A 240 -9.72 10.40 -8.96
N TRP A 241 -10.26 10.98 -10.02
CA TRP A 241 -11.71 11.16 -10.25
C TRP A 241 -12.44 11.93 -9.12
N LYS A 242 -11.82 12.94 -8.52
CA LYS A 242 -12.36 13.69 -7.38
C LYS A 242 -13.85 14.04 -7.47
N GLU A 243 -14.34 14.49 -8.62
CA GLU A 243 -15.74 14.92 -8.77
C GLU A 243 -16.74 13.77 -9.01
N LYS A 244 -16.28 12.51 -8.98
CA LYS A 244 -17.09 11.32 -9.27
C LYS A 244 -17.37 10.51 -8.02
N ASN A 245 -18.57 9.94 -7.92
CA ASN A 245 -18.86 8.93 -6.90
C ASN A 245 -18.30 7.55 -7.31
N ASP A 246 -18.26 6.61 -6.37
CA ASP A 246 -17.63 5.30 -6.59
C ASP A 246 -18.31 4.49 -7.71
N PHE A 247 -19.63 4.57 -7.87
CA PHE A 247 -20.34 3.90 -8.96
C PHE A 247 -19.94 4.46 -10.33
N GLU A 248 -19.83 5.79 -10.45
CA GLU A 248 -19.34 6.44 -11.67
C GLU A 248 -17.90 6.03 -11.98
N VAL A 249 -17.03 5.97 -10.96
CA VAL A 249 -15.62 5.54 -11.13
C VAL A 249 -15.56 4.09 -11.62
N ILE A 250 -16.36 3.19 -11.03
CA ILE A 250 -16.43 1.78 -11.45
C ILE A 250 -16.90 1.69 -12.90
N ALA A 251 -17.95 2.43 -13.29
CA ALA A 251 -18.45 2.46 -14.67
C ALA A 251 -17.40 2.97 -15.67
N LEU A 252 -16.69 4.06 -15.33
CA LEU A 252 -15.62 4.61 -16.16
C LEU A 252 -14.47 3.61 -16.39
N LYS A 253 -14.13 2.82 -15.36
CA LYS A 253 -13.07 1.82 -15.42
C LYS A 253 -13.47 0.57 -16.22
N LEU A 254 -14.64 0.01 -15.92
CA LEU A 254 -15.08 -1.28 -16.45
C LEU A 254 -15.71 -1.17 -17.83
N MET A 255 -16.44 -0.09 -18.10
CA MET A 255 -17.21 0.07 -19.33
C MET A 255 -16.53 1.00 -20.33
N ALA A 256 -16.00 2.14 -19.86
CA ALA A 256 -15.39 3.14 -20.73
C ALA A 256 -13.86 3.00 -20.87
N HIS A 257 -13.23 2.15 -20.07
CA HIS A 257 -11.77 1.99 -19.98
C HIS A 257 -11.02 3.33 -19.87
N LYS A 258 -11.60 4.29 -19.16
CA LYS A 258 -11.11 5.68 -19.11
C LYS A 258 -10.26 5.92 -17.86
N PRO A 259 -8.97 6.31 -17.99
CA PRO A 259 -8.15 6.73 -16.86
C PRO A 259 -8.62 8.08 -16.28
N PRO A 260 -8.06 8.55 -15.15
CA PRO A 260 -8.31 9.89 -14.64
C PRO A 260 -7.92 10.95 -15.67
N SER A 261 -8.57 12.11 -15.60
CA SER A 261 -8.14 13.29 -16.34
C SER A 261 -6.81 13.82 -15.79
N ARG A 262 -5.96 14.40 -16.65
CA ARG A 262 -4.73 15.06 -16.20
C ARG A 262 -5.07 16.26 -15.31
N PRO A 263 -4.39 16.45 -14.17
CA PRO A 263 -4.62 17.61 -13.32
C PRO A 263 -4.15 18.88 -14.04
N ILE A 264 -4.97 19.93 -13.92
CA ILE A 264 -4.65 21.25 -14.49
C ILE A 264 -3.69 22.00 -13.56
N HIS A 265 -3.92 21.92 -12.25
CA HIS A 265 -3.10 22.57 -11.23
C HIS A 265 -2.93 21.68 -9.98
N PRO A 266 -1.71 21.52 -9.46
CA PRO A 266 -0.44 21.89 -10.07
C PRO A 266 -0.23 21.11 -11.39
N ALA A 267 0.46 21.74 -12.34
CA ALA A 267 0.73 21.10 -13.62
C ALA A 267 1.72 19.94 -13.40
N VAL A 268 1.31 18.73 -13.75
CA VAL A 268 2.18 17.56 -13.74
C VAL A 268 2.97 17.52 -15.03
N GLU A 269 4.29 17.39 -14.96
CA GLU A 269 5.17 17.32 -16.13
C GLU A 269 4.84 16.12 -17.02
N GLU A 270 5.19 16.21 -18.31
CA GLU A 270 4.81 15.21 -19.31
C GLU A 270 5.35 13.82 -18.99
N GLU A 271 6.59 13.72 -18.53
CA GLU A 271 7.22 12.45 -18.21
C GLU A 271 6.56 11.73 -17.02
N HIS A 272 6.19 12.49 -15.99
CA HIS A 272 5.43 12.00 -14.85
C HIS A 272 4.06 11.50 -15.27
N TRP A 273 3.36 12.27 -16.12
CA TRP A 273 2.05 11.91 -16.64
C TRP A 273 2.10 10.66 -17.51
N ALA A 274 3.11 10.55 -18.39
CA ALA A 274 3.31 9.40 -19.25
C ALA A 274 3.53 8.11 -18.46
N LEU A 275 4.29 8.14 -17.36
CA LEU A 275 4.46 6.98 -16.49
C LEU A 275 3.13 6.55 -15.84
N MET A 276 2.34 7.49 -15.33
CA MET A 276 1.02 7.20 -14.76
C MET A 276 0.07 6.58 -15.78
N VAL A 277 0.01 7.12 -17.00
CA VAL A 277 -0.79 6.56 -18.10
C VAL A 277 -0.34 5.14 -18.44
N LYS A 278 0.97 4.87 -18.43
CA LYS A 278 1.50 3.51 -18.64
C LYS A 278 1.07 2.55 -17.53
N CYS A 279 1.05 2.98 -16.27
CA CYS A 279 0.51 2.22 -15.13
C CYS A 279 -1.00 1.91 -15.27
N TRP A 280 -1.77 2.76 -15.97
CA TRP A 280 -3.20 2.52 -16.23
C TRP A 280 -3.50 1.80 -17.55
N SER A 281 -2.47 1.34 -18.26
CA SER A 281 -2.63 0.56 -19.49
C SER A 281 -3.19 -0.85 -19.22
N SER A 282 -3.34 -1.66 -20.27
CA SER A 282 -3.79 -3.05 -20.14
C SER A 282 -2.84 -3.85 -19.23
N PRO A 283 -3.33 -4.83 -18.45
CA PRO A 283 -2.52 -5.51 -17.41
C PRO A 283 -1.15 -6.03 -17.88
N LYS A 284 -1.05 -6.48 -19.13
CA LYS A 284 0.19 -7.00 -19.74
C LYS A 284 1.21 -5.93 -20.14
N ARG A 285 0.77 -4.68 -20.34
CA ARG A 285 1.61 -3.54 -20.75
C ARG A 285 2.02 -2.64 -19.59
N ARG A 286 1.44 -2.84 -18.41
CA ARG A 286 1.82 -2.09 -17.21
C ARG A 286 3.28 -2.42 -16.85
N PRO A 287 4.07 -1.40 -16.45
CA PRO A 287 5.44 -1.63 -16.04
C PRO A 287 5.48 -2.44 -14.74
N SER A 288 6.54 -3.20 -14.55
CA SER A 288 6.87 -3.84 -13.28
C SER A 288 7.30 -2.80 -12.22
N ALA A 289 7.24 -3.19 -10.94
CA ALA A 289 7.70 -2.35 -9.84
C ALA A 289 9.18 -1.92 -10.01
N ARG A 290 10.05 -2.84 -10.46
CA ARG A 290 11.45 -2.54 -10.77
C ARG A 290 11.61 -1.46 -11.84
N GLU A 291 10.85 -1.56 -12.93
CA GLU A 291 10.94 -0.58 -14.00
C GLU A 291 10.47 0.81 -13.55
N VAL A 292 9.40 0.92 -12.76
CA VAL A 292 8.97 2.24 -12.25
C VAL A 292 9.98 2.83 -11.29
N VAL A 293 10.65 2.03 -10.45
CA VAL A 293 11.70 2.50 -9.55
C VAL A 293 12.85 3.13 -10.33
N ILE A 294 13.32 2.44 -11.38
CA ILE A 294 14.37 2.96 -12.26
C ILE A 294 13.94 4.27 -12.91
N VAL A 295 12.73 4.34 -13.46
CA VAL A 295 12.24 5.56 -14.12
C VAL A 295 12.11 6.72 -13.13
N VAL A 296 11.54 6.51 -11.94
CA VAL A 296 11.36 7.57 -10.94
C VAL A 296 12.69 8.11 -10.41
N GLN A 297 13.73 7.27 -10.31
CA GLN A 297 15.09 7.74 -9.98
C GLN A 297 15.64 8.74 -11.01
N THR A 298 15.27 8.58 -12.28
CA THR A 298 15.70 9.53 -13.33
C THR A 298 15.04 10.89 -13.17
N PHE A 299 13.78 10.96 -12.73
CA PHE A 299 13.08 12.22 -12.45
C PHE A 299 13.74 13.00 -11.31
N SER A 300 14.07 12.29 -10.23
CA SER A 300 14.72 12.89 -9.05
C SER A 300 16.09 13.48 -9.42
N SER A 301 16.86 12.75 -10.24
CA SER A 301 18.15 13.21 -10.77
C SER A 301 18.07 14.46 -11.64
N SER A 302 16.98 14.62 -12.40
CA SER A 302 16.70 15.81 -13.22
C SER A 302 16.29 17.01 -12.39
N SER A 303 15.53 16.78 -11.31
CA SER A 303 15.09 17.84 -10.41
C SER A 303 16.23 18.42 -9.55
N GLU A 304 17.24 17.62 -9.20
CA GLU A 304 18.40 18.06 -8.42
C GLU A 304 19.50 18.71 -9.28
N ARG A 305 19.59 18.33 -10.56
CA ARG A 305 20.63 18.81 -11.49
C ARG A 305 19.97 19.59 -12.61
N GLY A 306 19.82 20.89 -12.42
CA GLY A 306 19.45 21.81 -13.50
C GLY A 306 20.48 21.79 -14.64
N CYS A 307 20.33 20.83 -15.57
CA CYS A 307 21.19 20.45 -16.70
C CYS A 307 22.11 19.22 -16.45
N VAL A 308 21.63 18.04 -16.82
CA VAL A 308 22.47 16.94 -17.35
C VAL A 308 22.04 16.72 -18.81
N SER A 309 22.95 16.28 -19.69
CA SER A 309 22.69 16.27 -21.14
C SER A 309 21.40 15.51 -21.48
N HIS A 310 20.48 16.22 -22.13
CA HIS A 310 19.14 15.76 -22.54
C HIS A 310 19.18 14.42 -23.30
N ALA A 311 20.31 14.09 -23.93
CA ALA A 311 20.49 12.92 -24.78
C ALA A 311 20.61 11.56 -24.05
N GLU A 312 21.13 11.51 -22.82
CA GLU A 312 21.21 10.24 -22.06
C GLU A 312 19.91 9.95 -21.32
N GLN A 313 19.23 11.00 -20.84
CA GLN A 313 17.91 10.92 -20.22
C GLN A 313 16.84 10.47 -21.23
N LEU A 314 16.86 11.07 -22.43
CA LEU A 314 16.01 10.63 -23.53
C LEU A 314 16.28 9.19 -23.94
N LYS A 315 17.47 8.60 -23.73
CA LYS A 315 17.71 7.18 -24.04
C LYS A 315 17.03 6.25 -23.04
N CYS A 316 17.06 6.54 -21.73
CA CYS A 316 16.36 5.71 -20.73
C CYS A 316 14.83 5.86 -20.84
N ILE A 317 14.36 7.09 -21.01
CA ILE A 317 12.94 7.42 -21.19
C ILE A 317 12.45 6.87 -22.54
N ALA A 318 13.17 7.08 -23.65
CA ALA A 318 12.81 6.49 -24.94
C ALA A 318 12.90 4.96 -24.90
N PHE A 319 13.88 4.33 -24.27
CA PHE A 319 13.89 2.87 -24.14
C PHE A 319 12.64 2.35 -23.42
N PHE A 320 12.17 3.08 -22.41
CA PHE A 320 10.95 2.73 -21.68
C PHE A 320 9.64 3.03 -22.44
N PHE A 321 9.60 4.07 -23.28
CA PHE A 321 8.39 4.48 -24.02
C PHE A 321 8.33 4.03 -25.50
N PHE A 322 9.46 3.74 -26.17
CA PHE A 322 9.52 3.34 -27.58
C PHE A 322 9.34 1.84 -27.84
N ILE A 323 9.67 0.96 -26.88
CA ILE A 323 9.52 -0.49 -27.08
C ILE A 323 8.03 -0.88 -27.30
N ASP A 324 7.08 -0.04 -26.87
CA ASP A 324 5.63 -0.25 -27.09
C ASP A 324 5.06 0.60 -28.25
N TRP A 325 5.77 1.65 -28.70
CA TRP A 325 5.29 2.53 -29.79
C TRP A 325 5.28 1.81 -31.15
N SER A 326 6.21 0.87 -31.40
CA SER A 326 6.24 0.12 -32.66
C SER A 326 5.12 -0.92 -32.81
N LEU A 327 4.37 -1.23 -31.74
CA LEU A 327 3.28 -2.22 -31.74
C LEU A 327 1.88 -1.60 -31.75
N SER A 328 1.76 -0.27 -31.66
CA SER A 328 0.47 0.44 -31.63
C SER A 328 0.05 1.10 -32.96
N ARG A 329 0.70 0.76 -34.09
CA ARG A 329 0.23 1.08 -35.46
C ARG A 329 -0.23 -0.16 -36.20
N LYS A 330 -1.19 -0.88 -35.64
CA LYS A 330 -2.22 -1.64 -36.39
C LYS A 330 -3.48 -1.53 -35.53
N TRP A 331 -4.61 -1.31 -36.18
CA TRP A 331 -5.91 -0.84 -35.67
C TRP A 331 -5.97 0.69 -35.54
#